data_AF-A0A948XYN8-F1
#
_entry.id   AF-A0A948XYN8-F1
#
_cell.length_a   1.000
_cell.length_b   1.000
_cell.length_c   1.000
_cell.angle_alpha   90.00
_cell.angle_beta   90.00
_cell.angle_gamma   90.00
#
_symmetry.space_group_name_H-M   'P 1'
#
loop_
_entity.id
_entity.type
_entity.pdbx_description
1 polymer ?
#
loop_
_entity_poly.entity_id
_entity_poly.type
_entity_poly.pdbx_seq_one_letter_code
_entity_poly.pdbx_strand_id
1 'polypeptide(L)' 'MTIKILGSGCPNCQKLENNAKQAVDELALKDIAIEHVYDIAEITEYGV' A
#
# COMPACT_ATOMS: atom_id res chain seq x y z
N MET A 1 -9.89 -2.32 -8.27
CA MET A 1 -9.08 -3.17 -7.36
C MET A 1 -8.39 -2.25 -6.36
N THR A 2 -8.23 -2.64 -5.09
CA THR A 2 -7.58 -1.78 -4.08
C THR A 2 -6.35 -2.50 -3.55
N ILE A 3 -5.18 -1.91 -3.73
CA ILE A 3 -3.93 -2.42 -3.18
C ILE A 3 -3.75 -1.75 -1.83
N LYS A 4 -3.90 -2.53 -0.76
CA LYS A 4 -3.65 -2.09 0.60
C LYS A 4 -2.23 -2.43 1.00
N ILE A 5 -1.48 -1.41 1.42
CA ILE A 5 -0.13 -1.58 1.96
C ILE A 5 -0.25 -1.61 3.47
N LEU A 6 -0.06 -2.81 4.04
CA LEU A 6 -0.06 -3.05 5.48
C LEU A 6 1.36 -2.77 5.98
N GLY A 7 1.60 -1.57 6.51
CA GLY A 7 2.94 -1.17 6.92
C GLY A 7 2.89 -0.13 8.02
N SER A 8 3.54 -0.42 9.14
CA SER A 8 3.57 0.45 10.33
C SER A 8 4.38 1.76 10.17
N GLY A 9 4.58 2.25 8.94
CA GLY A 9 5.31 3.49 8.66
C GLY A 9 6.83 3.34 8.54
N CYS A 10 7.34 2.12 8.34
CA CYS A 10 8.76 1.89 8.15
C CYS A 10 9.29 2.54 6.83
N PRO A 11 10.58 2.89 6.72
CA PRO A 11 11.12 3.51 5.49
C PRO A 11 10.99 2.61 4.25
N ASN A 12 10.98 1.29 4.44
CA ASN A 12 10.71 0.34 3.34
C ASN A 12 9.23 0.35 2.93
N CYS A 13 8.31 0.53 3.88
CA CYS A 13 6.88 0.60 3.68
C CYS A 13 6.52 1.84 2.82
N GLN A 14 7.15 2.98 3.10
CA GLN A 14 7.00 4.21 2.30
C GLN A 14 7.59 4.06 0.89
N LYS A 15 8.75 3.40 0.75
CA LYS A 15 9.32 3.08 -0.56
C LYS A 15 8.39 2.18 -1.37
N LEU A 16 7.78 1.18 -0.74
CA LEU A 16 6.84 0.28 -1.39
C LEU A 16 5.61 1.03 -1.91
N GLU A 17 5.05 1.95 -1.13
CA GLU A 17 3.93 2.79 -1.58
C GLU A 17 4.30 3.62 -2.80
N ASN A 18 5.46 4.28 -2.78
CA ASN A 18 5.89 5.10 -3.89
C ASN A 18 6.17 4.27 -5.16
N ASN A 19 6.75 3.08 -5.01
CA ASN A 19 6.96 2.15 -6.11
C ASN A 19 5.64 1.59 -6.65
N ALA A 20 4.69 1.27 -5.77
CA ALA A 20 3.38 0.76 -6.16
C ALA A 20 2.55 1.83 -6.89
N LYS A 21 2.59 3.09 -6.44
CA LYS A 21 1.99 4.23 -7.17
C LYS A 21 2.62 4.41 -8.55
N GLN A 22 3.95 4.39 -8.64
CA GLN A 22 4.65 4.47 -9.92
C GLN A 22 4.28 3.31 -10.85
N ALA A 23 4.24 2.07 -10.35
CA ALA A 23 3.86 0.91 -11.14
C ALA A 23 2.40 0.97 -11.64
N VAL A 24 1.48 1.46 -10.81
CA VAL A 24 0.06 1.66 -11.21
C VAL A 24 -0.07 2.73 -12.31
N ASP A 25 0.72 3.81 -12.20
CA ASP A 25 0.78 4.88 -13.20
C ASP A 25 1.39 4.37 -14.52
N GLU A 26 2.52 3.65 -14.45
CA GLU A 26 3.19 3.04 -15.61
C GLU A 26 2.31 2.02 -16.33
N LEU A 27 1.53 1.23 -15.59
CA LEU A 27 0.61 0.24 -16.15
C LEU A 27 -0.74 0.86 -16.60
N ALA A 28 -0.92 2.17 -16.45
CA ALA A 28 -2.15 2.91 -16.75
C ALA A 28 -3.40 2.29 -16.11
N LEU A 29 -3.25 1.71 -14.91
CA LEU A 29 -4.29 1.01 -14.18
C LEU A 29 -5.17 2.02 -13.42
N LYS A 30 -6.05 2.71 -14.16
CA LYS A 30 -6.94 3.77 -13.64
C LYS A 30 -7.93 3.31 -12.56
N ASP A 31 -8.14 2.01 -12.46
CA ASP A 31 -9.08 1.38 -11.52
C ASP A 31 -8.40 0.80 -10.26
N ILE A 32 -7.11 1.14 -10.03
CA ILE A 32 -6.38 0.72 -8.85
C ILE A 32 -6.26 1.87 -7.84
N ALA A 33 -6.87 1.67 -6.67
CA ALA A 33 -6.68 2.55 -5.52
C ALA A 33 -5.56 2.00 -4.62
N ILE A 34 -4.58 2.85 -4.29
CA ILE A 34 -3.50 2.53 -3.35
C ILE A 34 -3.89 3.11 -1.99
N GLU A 35 -4.07 2.26 -0.98
CA GLU A 35 -4.40 2.65 0.39
C GLU A 35 -3.30 2.15 1.32
N HIS A 36 -2.73 3.02 2.16
CA HIS A 36 -1.71 2.63 3.12
C HIS A 36 -2.33 2.56 4.51
N VAL A 37 -2.32 1.36 5.07
CA VAL A 37 -2.75 1.09 6.44
C VAL A 37 -1.52 1.21 7.33
N TYR A 38 -1.42 2.34 8.03
CA TYR A 38 -0.35 2.60 8.99
C TYR A 38 -0.63 2.02 10.37
N ASP A 39 -1.90 1.70 10.63
CA ASP A 39 -2.36 1.29 11.94
C ASP A 39 -2.01 -0.17 12.21
N ILE A 40 -1.14 -0.39 13.18
CA ILE A 40 -0.67 -1.73 13.56
C ILE A 40 -1.84 -2.58 14.06
N ALA A 41 -2.83 -1.95 14.70
CA ALA A 41 -4.05 -2.61 15.13
C ALA A 41 -4.86 -3.15 13.94
N GLU A 42 -4.99 -2.35 12.88
CA GLU A 42 -5.69 -2.75 11.66
C GLU A 42 -4.92 -3.85 10.93
N ILE A 43 -3.58 -3.76 10.84
CA ILE A 43 -2.71 -4.81 10.27
C ILE A 43 -2.89 -6.15 11.01
N THR A 44 -2.99 -6.11 12.34
CA THR A 44 -3.17 -7.30 13.18
C THR A 44 -4.54 -7.95 12.92
N GLU A 45 -5.55 -7.16 12.59
CA GLU A 45 -6.88 -7.66 12.21
C GLU A 45 -6.85 -8.45 10.89
N TYR A 46 -5.93 -8.10 9.97
CA TYR A 46 -5.66 -8.88 8.76
C TYR A 46 -4.85 -10.17 9.03
N GLY A 47 -4.39 -10.41 10.26
CA GLY A 47 -3.70 -11.64 10.64
C GLY A 47 -2.28 -11.80 10.09
N VAL A 48 -1.62 -10.67 9.76
CA VAL A 48 -0.21 -10.60 9.32
C VAL A 48 0.78 -10.79 10.45
#